data_AF-A0A239LD96-F1
#
_entry.id   AF-A0A239LD96-F1
#
_cell.length_a   1.000
_cell.length_b   1.000
_cell.length_c   1.000
_cell.angle_alpha   90.00
_cell.angle_beta   90.00
_cell.angle_gamma   90.00
#
_symmetry.space_group_name_H-M   'P 1'
#
loop_
_entity.id
_entity.type
_entity.pdbx_description
1 polymer ?
#
loop_
_entity_poly.entity_id
_entity_poly.type
_entity_poly.pdbx_seq_one_letter_code
_entity_poly.pdbx_strand_id
1 'polypeptide(L)'
;MSDLIPNLAELSAIAGNEKNFLLRVVQPGLAGLMDGSVSTLAPIFATAFATHNSHTVFLIGAASAVGAGISMAFSEGLSDDGAITGRGSPILRGGITGFMTFVGGFLHSLPFLIPNVHTALLWAYLVVGVELLVIAWIRYKYMSTSFALSCLQVIVGGGLVFAAGVLIGQS
;
A
#
# COMPACT_ATOMS: atom_id res chain seq x y z
N MET A 1 8.41 -10.08 -27.91
CA MET A 1 9.12 -10.11 -26.61
C MET A 1 9.70 -8.74 -26.22
N SER A 2 9.72 -7.75 -27.12
CA SER A 2 10.14 -6.35 -26.84
C SER A 2 9.15 -5.55 -25.97
N ASP A 3 7.89 -5.98 -25.86
CA ASP A 3 6.81 -5.15 -25.30
C ASP A 3 6.62 -5.33 -23.78
N LEU A 4 7.49 -6.12 -23.14
CA LEU A 4 7.38 -6.46 -21.72
C LEU A 4 7.99 -5.38 -20.81
N ILE A 5 9.04 -4.68 -21.23
CA ILE A 5 9.68 -3.62 -20.45
C ILE A 5 9.68 -2.34 -21.30
N PRO A 6 8.93 -1.30 -20.90
CA PRO A 6 8.88 -0.08 -21.68
C PRO A 6 10.22 0.64 -21.67
N ASN A 7 10.60 1.19 -22.82
CA ASN A 7 11.81 2.00 -22.93
C ASN A 7 11.57 3.44 -22.40
N LEU A 8 12.65 4.21 -22.27
CA LEU A 8 12.58 5.56 -21.68
C LEU A 8 11.67 6.52 -22.48
N ALA A 9 11.64 6.37 -23.81
CA ALA A 9 10.77 7.17 -24.67
C ALA A 9 9.29 6.83 -24.44
N GLU A 10 8.95 5.54 -24.31
CA GLU A 10 7.61 5.09 -23.97
C GLU A 10 7.18 5.54 -22.57
N LEU A 11 8.09 5.51 -21.59
CA LEU A 11 7.81 6.00 -20.24
C LEU A 11 7.50 7.52 -20.26
N SER A 12 8.26 8.29 -21.05
CA SER A 12 8.01 9.72 -21.25
C SER A 12 6.68 10.00 -21.96
N ALA A 13 6.30 9.16 -22.93
CA ALA A 13 5.03 9.27 -23.64
C ALA A 13 3.83 8.89 -22.75
N ILE A 14 3.99 7.91 -21.86
CA ILE A 14 2.99 7.59 -20.82
C ILE A 14 2.81 8.79 -19.89
N ALA A 15 3.90 9.42 -19.44
CA ALA A 15 3.84 10.60 -18.59
C ALA A 15 3.21 11.83 -19.28
N GLY A 16 3.41 11.97 -20.61
CA GLY A 16 2.84 13.05 -21.42
C GLY A 16 1.36 12.87 -21.77
N ASN A 17 0.78 11.67 -21.61
CA ASN A 17 -0.63 11.39 -21.86
C ASN A 17 -1.35 11.10 -20.54
N GLU A 18 -2.15 12.06 -20.08
CA GLU A 18 -2.85 12.03 -18.79
C GLU A 18 -3.65 10.74 -18.56
N LYS A 19 -4.37 10.23 -19.57
CA LYS A 19 -5.13 8.98 -19.46
C LYS A 19 -4.23 7.77 -19.25
N ASN A 20 -3.12 7.68 -19.99
CA ASN A 20 -2.18 6.57 -19.86
C ASN A 20 -1.43 6.64 -18.53
N PHE A 21 -1.03 7.84 -18.11
CA PHE A 21 -0.41 8.04 -16.80
C PHE A 21 -1.33 7.58 -15.66
N LEU A 22 -2.60 7.98 -15.70
CA LEU A 22 -3.60 7.57 -14.71
C LEU A 22 -3.78 6.05 -14.67
N LEU A 23 -4.04 5.41 -15.82
CA LEU A 23 -4.35 3.99 -15.89
C LEU A 23 -3.16 3.07 -15.61
N ARG A 24 -1.95 3.49 -16.01
CA ARG A 24 -0.75 2.61 -15.99
C ARG A 24 0.16 2.84 -14.80
N VAL A 25 0.06 4.00 -14.14
CA VAL A 25 0.95 4.37 -13.02
C VAL A 25 0.14 4.71 -11.77
N VAL A 26 -0.80 5.65 -11.87
CA VAL A 26 -1.51 6.14 -10.68
C VAL A 26 -2.46 5.08 -10.12
N GLN A 27 -3.25 4.41 -10.96
CA GLN A 27 -4.19 3.37 -10.50
C GLN A 27 -3.47 2.16 -9.88
N PRO A 28 -2.49 1.51 -10.54
CA PRO A 28 -1.75 0.41 -9.93
C PRO A 28 -1.04 0.84 -8.64
N GLY A 29 -0.43 2.02 -8.63
CA GLY A 29 0.26 2.53 -7.45
C GLY A 29 -0.66 2.85 -6.28
N LEU A 30 -1.83 3.43 -6.54
CA LEU A 30 -2.83 3.71 -5.50
C LEU A 30 -3.43 2.41 -4.95
N ALA A 31 -3.70 1.42 -5.82
CA ALA A 31 -4.16 0.10 -5.39
C ALA A 31 -3.12 -0.57 -4.48
N GLY A 32 -1.84 -0.51 -4.86
CA GLY A 32 -0.75 -1.02 -4.04
C GLY A 32 -0.65 -0.32 -2.68
N LEU A 33 -0.63 1.02 -2.67
CA LEU A 33 -0.61 1.80 -1.42
C LEU A 33 -1.76 1.45 -0.48
N MET A 34 -2.98 1.34 -1.02
CA MET A 34 -4.16 1.00 -0.22
C MET A 34 -4.04 -0.41 0.37
N ASP A 35 -3.65 -1.39 -0.44
CA ASP A 35 -3.46 -2.77 0.01
C ASP A 35 -2.39 -2.86 1.10
N GLY A 36 -1.20 -2.31 0.83
CA GLY A 36 -0.08 -2.31 1.76
C GLY A 36 -0.43 -1.61 3.07
N SER A 37 -0.95 -0.38 2.99
CA SER A 37 -1.19 0.44 4.19
C SER A 37 -2.32 -0.09 5.06
N VAL A 38 -3.29 -0.80 4.49
CA VAL A 38 -4.45 -1.30 5.24
C VAL A 38 -4.21 -2.73 5.72
N SER A 39 -3.73 -3.64 4.86
CA SER A 39 -3.64 -5.08 5.18
C SER A 39 -2.61 -5.39 6.27
N THR A 40 -1.52 -4.63 6.35
CA THR A 40 -0.44 -4.88 7.34
C THR A 40 -0.73 -4.30 8.72
N LEU A 41 -1.76 -3.46 8.87
CA LEU A 41 -2.18 -2.94 10.19
C LEU A 41 -2.59 -4.07 11.11
N ALA A 42 -3.40 -5.02 10.62
CA ALA A 42 -3.88 -6.13 11.44
C ALA A 42 -2.74 -6.94 12.09
N PRO A 43 -1.78 -7.51 11.34
CA PRO A 43 -0.70 -8.29 11.94
C PRO A 43 0.22 -7.43 12.82
N ILE A 44 0.49 -6.17 12.47
CA ILE A 44 1.33 -5.27 13.28
C ILE A 44 0.69 -4.98 14.64
N PHE A 45 -0.57 -4.55 14.66
CA PHE A 45 -1.25 -4.25 15.92
C PHE A 45 -1.55 -5.50 16.72
N ALA A 46 -1.97 -6.60 16.08
CA ALA A 46 -2.11 -7.88 16.77
C ALA A 46 -0.82 -8.28 17.49
N THR A 47 0.32 -8.18 16.80
CA THR A 47 1.63 -8.50 17.39
C THR A 47 2.00 -7.52 18.51
N ALA A 48 1.71 -6.23 18.35
CA ALA A 48 2.02 -5.22 19.35
C ALA A 48 1.25 -5.45 20.65
N PHE A 49 -0.04 -5.76 20.55
CA PHE A 49 -0.90 -6.04 21.71
C PHE A 49 -0.69 -7.43 22.30
N ALA A 50 -0.31 -8.42 21.50
CA ALA A 50 -0.01 -9.76 22.01
C ALA A 50 1.36 -9.82 22.71
N THR A 51 2.40 -9.25 22.09
CA THR A 51 3.79 -9.49 22.51
C THR A 51 4.39 -8.36 23.34
N HIS A 52 3.87 -7.13 23.20
CA HIS A 52 4.44 -5.92 23.82
C HIS A 52 5.93 -5.70 23.50
N ASN A 53 6.43 -6.29 22.41
CA ASN A 53 7.83 -6.24 22.01
C ASN A 53 7.98 -5.52 20.68
N SER A 54 8.54 -4.30 20.69
CA SER A 54 8.69 -3.49 19.48
C SER A 54 9.47 -4.20 18.38
N HIS A 55 10.60 -4.85 18.71
CA HIS A 55 11.42 -5.50 17.70
C HIS A 55 10.67 -6.64 16.98
N THR A 56 9.89 -7.43 17.73
CA THR A 56 9.02 -8.46 17.14
C THR A 56 7.98 -7.84 16.21
N VAL A 57 7.37 -6.72 16.61
CA VAL A 57 6.41 -6.01 15.75
C VAL A 57 7.05 -5.50 14.46
N PHE A 58 8.25 -4.92 14.55
CA PHE A 58 8.99 -4.49 13.37
C PHE A 58 9.26 -5.65 12.40
N LEU A 59 9.76 -6.78 12.92
CA LEU A 59 10.04 -7.95 12.08
C LEU A 59 8.80 -8.50 11.38
N ILE A 60 7.69 -8.63 12.11
CA ILE A 60 6.42 -9.10 11.55
C ILE A 60 5.90 -8.09 10.52
N GLY A 61 5.91 -6.79 10.84
CA GLY A 61 5.48 -5.73 9.92
C GLY A 61 6.31 -5.70 8.64
N ALA A 62 7.63 -5.76 8.75
CA ALA A 62 8.53 -5.81 7.60
C ALA A 62 8.30 -7.07 6.75
N ALA A 63 8.15 -8.24 7.38
CA ALA A 63 7.86 -9.49 6.68
C ALA A 63 6.50 -9.45 5.97
N SER A 64 5.46 -8.90 6.63
CA SER A 64 4.13 -8.71 6.03
C SER A 64 4.18 -7.75 4.84
N ALA A 65 4.90 -6.63 4.94
CA ALA A 65 5.04 -5.67 3.84
C ALA A 65 5.77 -6.26 2.62
N VAL A 66 6.85 -7.01 2.84
CA VAL A 66 7.57 -7.71 1.77
C VAL A 66 6.69 -8.78 1.12
N GLY A 67 6.02 -9.60 1.92
CA GLY A 67 5.13 -10.65 1.43
C GLY A 67 3.96 -10.09 0.62
N ALA A 68 3.29 -9.06 1.14
CA ALA A 68 2.22 -8.36 0.44
C ALA A 68 2.71 -7.73 -0.86
N GLY A 69 3.87 -7.06 -0.84
CA GLY A 69 4.45 -6.45 -2.04
C GLY A 69 4.73 -7.45 -3.15
N ILE A 70 5.33 -8.60 -2.82
CA ILE A 70 5.56 -9.68 -3.79
C ILE A 70 4.22 -10.22 -4.31
N SER A 71 3.29 -10.53 -3.42
CA SER A 71 1.97 -11.09 -3.78
C SER A 71 1.19 -10.17 -4.70
N MET A 72 1.17 -8.87 -4.41
CA MET A 72 0.48 -7.87 -5.23
C MET A 72 1.18 -7.59 -6.55
N ALA A 73 2.52 -7.69 -6.61
CA ALA A 73 3.24 -7.60 -7.87
C ALA A 73 2.80 -8.68 -8.87
N PHE A 74 2.73 -9.93 -8.40
CA PHE A 74 2.23 -11.04 -9.20
C PHE A 74 0.74 -10.93 -9.48
N SER A 75 -0.08 -10.55 -8.50
CA SER A 75 -1.53 -10.42 -8.68
C SER A 75 -1.87 -9.41 -9.77
N GLU A 76 -1.25 -8.23 -9.75
CA GLU A 76 -1.47 -7.23 -10.79
C GLU A 76 -0.81 -7.66 -12.12
N GLY A 77 0.45 -8.09 -12.10
CA GLY A 77 1.22 -8.43 -13.30
C GLY A 77 0.74 -9.68 -14.05
N LEU A 78 0.01 -10.59 -13.39
CA LEU A 78 -0.60 -11.76 -14.01
C LEU A 78 -2.10 -11.58 -14.29
N SER A 79 -2.73 -10.54 -13.74
CA SER A 79 -4.17 -10.32 -13.92
C SER A 79 -4.56 -10.01 -15.36
N ASP A 80 -3.67 -9.35 -16.11
CA ASP A 80 -4.00 -8.74 -17.38
C ASP A 80 -2.74 -8.41 -18.17
N ASP A 81 -2.67 -8.89 -19.42
CA ASP A 81 -1.56 -8.63 -20.35
C ASP A 81 -1.60 -7.22 -20.98
N GLY A 82 -2.72 -6.51 -20.79
CA GLY A 82 -2.94 -5.15 -21.28
C GLY A 82 -3.38 -5.07 -22.75
N ALA A 83 -3.45 -6.20 -23.47
CA ALA A 83 -3.76 -6.22 -24.91
C ALA A 83 -5.22 -5.83 -25.19
N ILE A 84 -6.15 -6.25 -24.33
CA ILE A 84 -7.58 -5.95 -24.46
C ILE A 84 -7.96 -4.71 -23.65
N THR A 85 -7.40 -4.55 -22.45
CA THR A 85 -7.80 -3.49 -21.50
C THR A 85 -7.12 -2.14 -21.77
N GLY A 86 -6.02 -2.13 -22.54
CA GLY A 86 -5.21 -0.94 -22.79
C GLY A 86 -4.37 -0.49 -21.59
N ARG A 87 -4.37 -1.24 -20.49
CA ARG A 87 -3.62 -0.95 -19.25
C ARG A 87 -2.10 -1.10 -19.41
N GLY A 88 -1.63 -1.59 -20.56
CA GLY A 88 -0.19 -1.61 -20.90
C GLY A 88 0.60 -2.71 -20.19
N SER A 89 1.93 -2.56 -20.17
CA SER A 89 2.88 -3.61 -19.75
C SER A 89 2.53 -4.20 -18.37
N PRO A 90 2.37 -5.54 -18.28
CA PRO A 90 2.07 -6.22 -17.02
C PRO A 90 3.22 -6.16 -16.02
N ILE A 91 4.47 -6.22 -16.50
CA ILE A 91 5.65 -6.10 -15.64
C ILE A 91 5.73 -4.71 -15.02
N LEU A 92 5.47 -3.65 -15.79
CA LEU A 92 5.48 -2.29 -15.25
C LEU A 92 4.41 -2.14 -14.17
N ARG A 93 3.18 -2.58 -14.47
CA ARG A 93 2.05 -2.50 -13.53
C ARG A 93 2.29 -3.32 -12.27
N GLY A 94 2.71 -4.58 -12.42
CA GLY A 94 3.07 -5.44 -11.30
C GLY A 94 4.19 -4.84 -10.46
N GLY A 95 5.24 -4.33 -11.08
CA GLY A 95 6.34 -3.64 -10.39
C GLY A 95 5.86 -2.42 -9.59
N ILE A 96 5.02 -1.57 -10.19
CA ILE A 96 4.45 -0.40 -9.52
C ILE A 96 3.56 -0.82 -8.35
N THR A 97 2.58 -1.70 -8.57
CA THR A 97 1.66 -2.15 -7.51
C THR A 97 2.43 -2.79 -6.37
N GLY A 98 3.31 -3.74 -6.65
CA GLY A 98 4.06 -4.45 -5.61
C GLY A 98 4.99 -3.54 -4.81
N PHE A 99 5.68 -2.61 -5.48
CA PHE A 99 6.52 -1.64 -4.78
C PHE A 99 5.69 -0.71 -3.90
N MET A 100 4.56 -0.21 -4.41
CA MET A 100 3.69 0.68 -3.64
C MET A 100 2.98 -0.04 -2.48
N THR A 101 2.67 -1.34 -2.63
CA THR A 101 2.21 -2.20 -1.53
C THR A 101 3.28 -2.35 -0.46
N PHE A 102 4.52 -2.64 -0.86
CA PHE A 102 5.63 -2.70 0.10
C PHE A 102 5.78 -1.37 0.85
N VAL A 103 5.82 -0.24 0.13
CA VAL A 103 5.96 1.10 0.75
C VAL A 103 4.80 1.38 1.70
N GLY A 104 3.57 1.13 1.28
CA GLY A 104 2.38 1.33 2.12
C GLY A 104 2.41 0.49 3.40
N GLY A 105 2.89 -0.75 3.34
CA GLY A 105 2.97 -1.64 4.50
C GLY A 105 4.20 -1.44 5.39
N PHE A 106 5.31 -0.94 4.83
CA PHE A 106 6.59 -0.90 5.52
C PHE A 106 6.76 0.34 6.40
N LEU A 107 6.26 1.49 5.97
CA LEU A 107 6.50 2.77 6.63
C LEU A 107 5.98 2.81 8.07
N HIS A 108 4.76 2.34 8.34
CA HIS A 108 4.22 2.25 9.71
C HIS A 108 4.81 1.11 10.55
N SER A 109 5.70 0.27 10.00
CA SER A 109 6.51 -0.66 10.81
C SER A 109 7.75 0.01 11.41
N LEU A 110 8.29 1.06 10.76
CA LEU A 110 9.52 1.74 11.18
C LEU A 110 9.50 2.30 12.61
N PRO A 111 8.38 2.85 13.14
CA PRO A 111 8.32 3.29 14.53
C PRO A 111 8.65 2.20 15.55
N PHE A 112 8.47 0.93 15.21
CA PHE A 112 8.80 -0.21 16.08
C PHE A 112 10.29 -0.54 16.14
N LEU A 113 11.15 0.23 15.48
CA LEU A 113 12.58 0.28 15.79
C LEU A 113 12.84 0.97 17.15
N ILE A 114 11.88 1.72 17.68
CA ILE A 114 11.94 2.32 19.02
C ILE A 114 11.71 1.20 20.06
N PRO A 115 12.63 0.97 21.01
CA PRO A 115 12.52 -0.14 21.97
C PRO A 115 11.28 -0.10 22.87
N ASN A 116 10.74 1.09 23.14
CA ASN A 116 9.54 1.24 23.96
C ASN A 116 8.28 1.10 23.08
N VAL A 117 7.51 0.04 23.32
CA VAL A 117 6.32 -0.30 22.50
C VAL A 117 5.23 0.76 22.54
N HIS A 118 5.02 1.44 23.66
CA HIS A 118 4.01 2.50 23.75
C HIS A 118 4.41 3.74 22.96
N THR A 119 5.69 4.09 22.98
CA THR A 119 6.24 5.19 22.18
C THR A 119 6.20 4.83 20.69
N ALA A 120 6.56 3.59 20.34
CA ALA A 120 6.47 3.09 18.98
C ALA A 120 5.03 3.13 18.46
N LEU A 121 4.05 2.69 19.26
CA LEU A 121 2.62 2.73 18.92
C LEU A 121 2.12 4.15 18.65
N LEU A 122 2.49 5.12 19.50
CA LEU A 122 2.12 6.52 19.29
C LEU A 122 2.61 7.03 17.93
N TRP A 123 3.87 6.78 17.59
CA TRP A 123 4.44 7.16 16.30
C TRP A 123 3.84 6.37 15.14
N ALA A 124 3.55 5.07 15.33
CA ALA A 124 2.86 4.26 14.32
C ALA A 124 1.48 4.82 13.99
N TYR A 125 0.68 5.23 14.99
CA TYR A 125 -0.61 5.88 14.74
C TYR A 125 -0.48 7.17 13.94
N LEU A 126 0.55 7.98 14.22
CA LEU A 126 0.81 9.21 13.45
C LEU A 126 1.20 8.90 12.00
N VAL A 127 2.09 7.93 11.79
CA VAL A 127 2.51 7.51 10.45
C VAL A 127 1.30 6.99 9.65
N VAL A 128 0.50 6.10 10.22
CA VAL A 128 -0.73 5.60 9.60
C VAL A 128 -1.68 6.73 9.27
N GLY A 129 -1.90 7.68 10.19
CA GLY A 129 -2.74 8.85 9.94
C GLY A 129 -2.29 9.65 8.72
N VAL A 130 -0.98 9.89 8.59
CA VAL A 130 -0.40 10.58 7.43
C VAL A 130 -0.52 9.75 6.15
N GLU A 131 -0.23 8.45 6.20
CA GLU A 131 -0.37 7.54 5.05
C GLU A 131 -1.80 7.55 4.49
N LEU A 132 -2.80 7.38 5.36
CA LEU A 132 -4.21 7.36 4.98
C LEU A 132 -4.66 8.71 4.41
N LEU A 133 -4.17 9.84 4.94
CA LEU A 133 -4.44 11.16 4.39
C LEU A 133 -3.81 11.35 3.01
N VAL A 134 -2.57 10.91 2.81
CA VAL A 134 -1.89 10.96 1.52
C VAL A 134 -2.63 10.11 0.49
N ILE A 135 -3.03 8.89 0.85
CA ILE A 135 -3.83 8.00 -0.02
C ILE A 135 -5.16 8.66 -0.38
N ALA A 136 -5.89 9.19 0.60
CA ALA A 136 -7.16 9.89 0.34
C ALA A 136 -6.97 11.11 -0.57
N TRP A 137 -5.88 11.86 -0.39
CA TRP A 137 -5.55 13.01 -1.22
C TRP A 137 -5.19 12.62 -2.66
N ILE A 138 -4.34 11.60 -2.85
CA ILE A 138 -4.00 11.07 -4.19
C ILE A 138 -5.28 10.61 -4.89
N ARG A 139 -6.13 9.88 -4.18
CA ARG A 139 -7.41 9.39 -4.72
C ARG A 139 -8.33 10.54 -5.12
N TYR A 140 -8.49 11.56 -4.27
CA TYR A 140 -9.25 12.76 -4.58
C TYR A 140 -8.71 13.48 -5.82
N LYS A 141 -7.39 13.68 -5.89
CA LYS A 141 -6.74 14.43 -6.97
C LYS A 141 -6.82 13.73 -8.33
N TYR A 142 -6.69 12.41 -8.37
CA TYR A 142 -6.52 11.67 -9.62
C TYR A 142 -7.71 10.78 -10.01
N MET A 143 -8.62 10.44 -9.09
CA MET A 143 -9.79 9.58 -9.37
C MET A 143 -11.13 10.32 -9.35
N SER A 144 -11.11 11.66 -9.22
CA SER A 144 -12.32 12.51 -9.21
C SER A 144 -13.39 12.10 -8.19
N THR A 145 -13.03 11.34 -7.16
CA THR A 145 -13.92 10.96 -6.06
C THR A 145 -14.01 12.10 -5.05
N SER A 146 -15.15 12.29 -4.39
CA SER A 146 -15.22 13.33 -3.34
C SER A 146 -14.20 13.03 -2.23
N PHE A 147 -13.53 14.08 -1.75
CA PHE A 147 -12.50 13.95 -0.70
C PHE A 147 -13.09 13.32 0.56
N ALA A 148 -14.30 13.73 0.95
CA ALA A 148 -15.01 13.18 2.10
C ALA A 148 -15.27 11.66 1.98
N LEU A 149 -15.68 11.16 0.80
CA LEU A 149 -15.86 9.72 0.59
C LEU A 149 -14.52 8.97 0.58
N SER A 150 -13.47 9.60 0.05
CA SER A 150 -12.12 8.99 0.04
C SER A 150 -11.56 8.86 1.45
N CYS A 151 -11.67 9.91 2.27
CA CYS A 151 -11.33 9.85 3.68
C CYS A 151 -12.18 8.82 4.42
N LEU A 152 -13.50 8.82 4.22
CA LEU A 152 -14.39 7.86 4.88
C LEU A 152 -14.02 6.42 4.55
N GLN A 153 -13.80 6.10 3.27
CA GLN A 153 -13.46 4.74 2.84
C GLN A 153 -12.12 4.27 3.42
N VAL A 154 -11.11 5.13 3.39
CA VAL A 154 -9.77 4.80 3.89
C VAL A 154 -9.77 4.68 5.42
N ILE A 155 -10.46 5.57 6.13
CA ILE A 155 -10.57 5.55 7.60
C ILE A 155 -11.40 4.36 8.07
N VAL A 156 -12.56 4.09 7.45
CA VAL A 156 -13.40 2.94 7.83
C VAL A 156 -12.70 1.62 7.52
N GLY A 157 -12.10 1.49 6.33
CA GLY A 157 -11.33 0.31 5.97
C GLY A 157 -10.16 0.06 6.91
N GLY A 158 -9.33 1.09 7.14
CA GLY A 158 -8.21 1.01 8.08
C GLY A 158 -8.66 0.75 9.52
N GLY A 159 -9.74 1.38 9.97
CA GLY A 159 -10.29 1.21 11.31
C GLY A 159 -10.83 -0.20 11.57
N LEU A 160 -11.47 -0.83 10.57
CA LEU A 160 -11.94 -2.22 10.66
C LEU A 160 -10.77 -3.20 10.78
N VAL A 161 -9.73 -3.03 9.97
CA VAL A 161 -8.56 -3.92 9.99
C VAL A 161 -7.74 -3.70 11.27
N PHE A 162 -7.60 -2.45 11.72
CA PHE A 162 -7.03 -2.12 13.03
C PHE A 162 -7.79 -2.83 14.17
N ALA A 163 -9.12 -2.69 14.21
CA ALA A 163 -9.95 -3.30 15.24
C ALA A 163 -9.81 -4.84 15.23
N ALA A 164 -9.78 -5.47 14.04
CA ALA A 164 -9.52 -6.89 13.92
C ALA A 164 -8.15 -7.27 14.51
N GLY A 165 -7.10 -6.51 14.20
CA GLY A 165 -5.76 -6.71 14.77
C GLY A 165 -5.73 -6.62 16.29
N VAL A 166 -6.35 -5.58 16.87
CA VAL A 166 -6.44 -5.43 18.33
C VAL A 166 -7.18 -6.60 18.98
N LEU A 167 -8.34 -6.98 18.44
CA LEU A 167 -9.16 -8.07 18.99
C LEU A 167 -8.43 -9.42 18.93
N ILE A 168 -7.75 -9.71 17.82
CA ILE A 168 -6.94 -10.92 17.66
C ILE A 168 -5.69 -10.89 18.56
N GLY A 169 -5.08 -9.73 18.77
CA GLY A 169 -3.91 -9.60 19.63
C GLY A 169 -4.22 -9.69 21.14
N GLN A 170 -5.48 -9.50 21.53
CA GLN A 170 -5.94 -9.56 22.92
C GLN A 170 -6.49 -10.94 23.34
N SER A 171 -6.67 -11.86 22.39
CA SER A 171 -7.12 -13.24 22.64
C SER A 171 -5.97 -14.17 22.98
#